data_AF-A0A2N1UW73-F1
#
_entry.id   AF-A0A2N1UW73-F1
#
_cell.length_a   1.000
_cell.length_b   1.000
_cell.length_c   1.000
_cell.angle_alpha   90.00
_cell.angle_beta   90.00
_cell.angle_gamma   90.00
#
_symmetry.space_group_name_H-M   'P 1'
#
loop_
_entity.id
_entity.type
_entity.pdbx_description
1 polymer ?
#
loop_
_entity_poly.entity_id
_entity_poly.type
_entity_poly.pdbx_seq_one_letter_code
_entity_poly.pdbx_strand_id
1 'polypeptide(L)'
;MGASTVFYPFDIANYLAQGVPALQRFLNQGELSPELSELVAARRRTYLTSEARHSDFYRVRSRPSERLDALCAGLQLDLAQDCTWLDETLGVRHMNLAELLTVQPARQGGCDNSNCAVRSRCPFYRHPILLDHPDAEIAMGLFQNLTTSFIRHDLPPLHAGRLGQFRDLQLWYGFELGLEDDQAEAAFLAARDELPLLLARLTKRGAIWGWADGGFGEGLLGWLDPNECWQMAEALDVYDVSAELPELFDPYDQAVVLPELRQLMAELSELAKGCLNLGLGILTVRD
;
A
#
# COMPACT_ATOMS: atom_id res chain seq x y z
N MET A 1 8.21 -0.73 19.28
CA MET A 1 8.62 -1.69 18.24
C MET A 1 8.38 -0.98 16.91
N GLY A 2 9.32 -1.04 15.96
CA GLY A 2 9.16 -0.37 14.67
C GLY A 2 8.40 -1.27 13.71
N ALA A 3 7.59 -0.66 12.84
CA ALA A 3 6.76 -1.38 11.88
C ALA A 3 7.59 -2.23 10.90
N SER A 4 7.13 -3.45 10.62
CA SER A 4 7.75 -4.49 9.81
C SER A 4 7.06 -4.65 8.46
N THR A 5 7.80 -4.66 7.36
CA THR A 5 7.27 -4.98 6.03
C THR A 5 7.12 -6.49 5.85
N VAL A 6 6.01 -6.90 5.25
CA VAL A 6 5.69 -8.29 4.90
C VAL A 6 5.09 -8.34 3.50
N PHE A 7 5.55 -9.30 2.70
CA PHE A 7 5.03 -9.59 1.37
C PHE A 7 4.20 -10.87 1.41
N TYR A 8 2.93 -10.77 1.07
CA TYR A 8 1.97 -11.85 1.15
C TYR A 8 1.56 -12.34 -0.25
N PRO A 9 1.44 -13.66 -0.48
CA PRO A 9 0.66 -14.19 -1.60
C PRO A 9 -0.76 -13.64 -1.57
N PHE A 10 -1.21 -13.09 -2.70
CA PHE A 10 -2.43 -12.28 -2.78
C PHE A 10 -3.37 -12.80 -3.86
N ASP A 11 -4.61 -13.11 -3.49
CA ASP A 11 -5.66 -13.50 -4.42
C ASP A 11 -6.27 -12.28 -5.11
N ILE A 12 -5.45 -11.66 -5.96
CA ILE A 12 -5.81 -10.44 -6.67
C ILE A 12 -7.00 -10.66 -7.62
N ALA A 13 -7.15 -11.87 -8.18
CA ALA A 13 -8.28 -12.19 -9.03
C ALA A 13 -9.61 -12.09 -8.26
N ASN A 14 -9.69 -12.69 -7.06
CA ASN A 14 -10.87 -12.57 -6.21
C ASN A 14 -11.03 -11.16 -5.62
N TYR A 15 -9.95 -10.47 -5.29
CA TYR A 15 -10.01 -9.08 -4.86
C TYR A 15 -10.64 -8.20 -5.95
N LEU A 16 -10.21 -8.33 -7.20
CA LEU A 16 -10.77 -7.59 -8.33
C LEU A 16 -12.22 -8.00 -8.63
N ALA A 17 -12.56 -9.28 -8.48
CA ALA A 17 -13.89 -9.79 -8.79
C ALA A 17 -14.94 -9.51 -7.69
N GLN A 18 -14.52 -9.41 -6.43
CA GLN A 18 -15.42 -9.34 -5.28
C GLN A 18 -15.17 -8.10 -4.42
N GLY A 19 -13.90 -7.86 -4.05
CA GLY A 19 -13.50 -6.73 -3.22
C GLY A 19 -13.77 -5.40 -3.91
N VAL A 20 -13.29 -5.21 -5.13
CA VAL A 20 -13.46 -3.98 -5.90
C VAL A 20 -14.96 -3.63 -6.12
N PRO A 21 -15.83 -4.56 -6.59
CA PRO A 21 -17.27 -4.27 -6.69
C PRO A 21 -17.95 -3.97 -5.35
N ALA A 22 -17.49 -4.56 -4.24
CA ALA A 22 -17.99 -4.22 -2.91
C ALA A 22 -17.61 -2.78 -2.54
N LEU A 23 -16.37 -2.37 -2.79
CA LEU A 23 -15.91 -1.00 -2.56
C LEU A 23 -16.68 0.00 -3.41
N GLN A 24 -16.91 -0.29 -4.68
CA GLN A 24 -17.66 0.61 -5.56
C GLN A 24 -19.10 0.81 -5.08
N ARG A 25 -19.81 -0.27 -4.73
CA ARG A 25 -21.18 -0.18 -4.19
C ARG A 25 -21.22 0.62 -2.90
N PHE A 26 -20.27 0.39 -2.00
CA PHE A 26 -20.16 1.14 -0.76
C PHE A 26 -19.91 2.64 -1.02
N LEU A 27 -18.94 2.97 -1.87
CA LEU A 27 -18.57 4.35 -2.16
C LEU A 27 -19.69 5.11 -2.89
N ASN A 28 -20.32 4.46 -3.88
CA ASN A 28 -21.29 5.11 -4.77
C ASN A 28 -22.69 5.16 -4.15
N GLN A 29 -23.08 4.11 -3.43
CA GLN A 29 -24.47 3.89 -3.01
C GLN A 29 -24.63 3.73 -1.49
N GLY A 30 -23.54 3.66 -0.72
CA GLY A 30 -23.59 3.33 0.70
C GLY A 30 -23.98 1.87 0.98
N GLU A 31 -24.05 1.03 -0.05
CA GLU A 31 -24.45 -0.37 0.08
C GLU A 31 -23.29 -1.21 0.62
N LEU A 32 -23.51 -1.80 1.80
CA LEU A 32 -22.56 -2.73 2.39
C LEU A 32 -22.76 -4.13 1.82
N SER A 33 -21.75 -4.67 1.16
CA SER A 33 -21.70 -6.10 0.86
C SER A 33 -21.61 -6.91 2.17
N PRO A 34 -21.87 -8.23 2.16
CA PRO A 34 -21.70 -9.08 3.34
C PRO A 34 -20.31 -8.93 3.98
N GLU A 35 -19.25 -8.93 3.17
CA GLU A 35 -17.86 -8.83 3.60
C GLU A 35 -17.58 -7.47 4.27
N LEU A 36 -18.03 -6.37 3.64
CA LEU A 36 -17.92 -5.04 4.21
C LEU A 36 -18.77 -4.87 5.48
N SER A 37 -19.95 -5.51 5.53
CA SER A 37 -20.82 -5.47 6.71
C SER A 37 -20.15 -6.07 7.94
N GLU A 38 -19.44 -7.18 7.77
CA GLU A 38 -18.67 -7.81 8.85
C GLU A 38 -17.52 -6.92 9.33
N LEU A 39 -16.78 -6.32 8.40
CA LEU A 39 -15.70 -5.38 8.71
C LEU A 39 -16.21 -4.13 9.44
N VAL A 40 -17.33 -3.56 8.98
CA VAL A 40 -18.00 -2.42 9.62
C VAL A 40 -18.48 -2.79 11.01
N ALA A 41 -19.07 -3.97 11.20
CA ALA A 41 -19.50 -4.46 12.50
C ALA A 41 -18.31 -4.66 13.46
N ALA A 42 -17.20 -5.22 12.97
CA ALA A 42 -15.97 -5.37 13.75
C ALA A 42 -15.41 -4.01 14.19
N ARG A 43 -15.26 -3.06 13.26
CA ARG A 43 -14.83 -1.68 13.55
C ARG A 43 -15.74 -0.99 14.56
N ARG A 44 -17.06 -1.12 14.40
CA ARG A 44 -18.05 -0.55 15.32
C ARG A 44 -17.88 -1.08 16.74
N ARG A 45 -17.65 -2.38 16.93
CA ARG A 45 -17.39 -2.96 18.27
C ARG A 45 -16.15 -2.35 18.93
N THR A 46 -15.07 -2.18 18.16
CA THR A 46 -13.84 -1.53 18.63
C THR A 46 -14.10 -0.08 19.03
N TYR A 47 -14.82 0.68 18.19
CA TYR A 47 -15.13 2.08 18.48
C TYR A 47 -16.02 2.27 19.68
N LEU A 48 -17.08 1.48 19.85
CA LEU A 48 -17.96 1.57 21.02
C LEU A 48 -17.20 1.33 22.33
N THR A 49 -16.22 0.41 22.32
CA THR A 49 -15.36 0.15 23.47
C THR A 49 -14.46 1.35 23.78
N SER A 50 -13.88 1.97 22.75
CA SER A 50 -13.06 3.19 22.90
C SER A 50 -13.89 4.40 23.36
N GLU A 51 -15.08 4.57 22.80
CA GLU A 51 -16.02 5.63 23.17
C GLU A 51 -16.44 5.56 24.63
N ALA A 52 -16.74 4.36 25.13
CA ALA A 52 -17.07 4.16 26.53
C ALA A 52 -15.93 4.59 27.46
N ARG A 53 -14.67 4.29 27.08
CA ARG A 53 -13.47 4.66 27.85
C ARG A 53 -13.18 6.15 27.82
N HIS A 54 -13.51 6.84 26.73
CA HIS A 54 -13.22 8.26 26.50
C HIS A 54 -14.49 9.12 26.42
N SER A 55 -15.54 8.74 27.14
CA SER A 55 -16.88 9.35 27.04
C SER A 55 -16.88 10.86 27.28
N ASP A 56 -16.09 11.36 28.23
CA ASP A 56 -15.95 12.80 28.49
C ASP A 56 -15.31 13.56 27.32
N PHE A 57 -14.33 12.96 26.64
CA PHE A 57 -13.70 13.54 25.45
C PHE A 57 -14.68 13.64 24.27
N TYR A 58 -15.48 12.59 24.07
CA TYR A 58 -16.50 12.53 23.00
C TYR A 58 -17.85 13.18 23.38
N ARG A 59 -17.98 13.79 24.56
CA ARG A 59 -19.20 14.54 24.91
C ARG A 59 -19.30 15.87 24.15
N VAL A 60 -18.16 16.47 23.82
CA VAL A 60 -18.05 17.77 23.14
C VAL A 60 -17.46 17.65 21.74
N ARG A 61 -17.21 16.43 21.27
CA ARG A 61 -16.66 16.10 19.94
C ARG A 61 -17.51 15.00 19.31
N SER A 62 -17.45 14.85 17.99
CA SER A 62 -18.13 13.75 17.28
C SER A 62 -17.58 12.38 17.69
N ARG A 63 -18.46 11.39 17.84
CA ARG A 63 -18.08 10.01 18.16
C ARG A 63 -17.57 9.28 16.91
N PRO A 64 -16.57 8.39 17.02
CA PRO A 64 -16.14 7.54 15.91
C PRO A 64 -17.26 6.70 15.27
N SER A 65 -18.20 6.19 16.06
CA SER A 65 -19.36 5.40 15.61
C SER A 65 -20.34 6.24 14.79
N GLU A 66 -20.62 7.48 15.21
CA GLU A 66 -21.45 8.43 14.45
C GLU A 66 -20.81 8.76 13.09
N ARG A 67 -19.48 8.89 13.05
CA ARG A 67 -18.72 9.13 11.82
C ARG A 67 -18.73 7.92 10.88
N LEU A 68 -18.58 6.71 11.42
CA LEU A 68 -18.75 5.48 10.67
C LEU A 68 -20.19 5.33 10.13
N ASP A 69 -21.20 5.71 10.91
CA ASP A 69 -22.60 5.73 10.45
C ASP A 69 -22.81 6.72 9.30
N ALA A 70 -22.25 7.93 9.40
CA ALA A 70 -22.31 8.91 8.34
C ALA A 70 -21.63 8.41 7.05
N LEU A 71 -20.48 7.73 7.18
CA LEU A 71 -19.79 7.10 6.04
C LEU A 71 -20.66 5.99 5.41
N CYS A 72 -21.29 5.14 6.23
CA CYS A 72 -22.16 4.05 5.77
C CYS A 72 -23.48 4.53 5.17
N ALA A 73 -23.93 5.75 5.50
CA ALA A 73 -25.12 6.36 4.89
C ALA A 73 -24.90 6.81 3.44
N GLY A 74 -23.67 6.67 2.92
CA GLY A 74 -23.31 6.95 1.54
C GLY A 74 -22.66 8.33 1.37
N LEU A 75 -21.55 8.36 0.64
CA LEU A 75 -20.78 9.59 0.38
C LEU A 75 -21.36 10.41 -0.79
N GLN A 76 -22.30 9.86 -1.55
CA GLN A 76 -22.82 10.42 -2.80
C GLN A 76 -21.68 10.90 -3.74
N LEU A 77 -20.57 10.16 -3.71
CA LEU A 77 -19.37 10.40 -4.50
C LEU A 77 -19.11 9.17 -5.34
N ASP A 78 -18.96 9.32 -6.65
CA ASP A 78 -18.47 8.23 -7.47
C ASP A 78 -16.94 8.32 -7.50
N LEU A 79 -16.27 7.89 -6.44
CA LEU A 79 -14.80 7.95 -6.33
C LEU A 79 -14.08 7.25 -7.48
N ALA A 80 -14.71 6.24 -8.08
CA ALA A 80 -14.16 5.57 -9.28
C ALA A 80 -14.09 6.56 -10.45
N GLN A 81 -15.19 7.29 -10.71
CA GLN A 81 -15.24 8.27 -11.78
C GLN A 81 -14.53 9.59 -11.45
N ASP A 82 -14.60 9.99 -10.19
CA ASP A 82 -14.18 11.31 -9.73
C ASP A 82 -12.67 11.40 -9.41
N CYS A 83 -12.02 10.26 -9.11
CA CYS A 83 -10.59 10.21 -8.79
C CYS A 83 -9.79 9.52 -9.91
N THR A 84 -9.05 10.33 -10.68
CA THR A 84 -8.24 9.88 -11.83
C THR A 84 -7.11 8.90 -11.50
N TRP A 85 -6.81 8.72 -10.21
CA TRP A 85 -5.74 7.84 -9.71
C TRP A 85 -6.25 6.46 -9.31
N LEU A 86 -7.52 6.39 -8.90
CA LEU A 86 -8.14 5.21 -8.31
C LEU A 86 -8.70 4.27 -9.38
N ASP A 87 -9.20 4.81 -10.47
CA ASP A 87 -9.82 4.04 -11.54
C ASP A 87 -8.79 3.22 -12.34
N GLU A 88 -8.99 1.96 -12.72
CA GLU A 88 -9.91 1.64 -13.83
C GLU A 88 -11.16 0.86 -13.37
N THR A 89 -11.63 1.23 -12.19
CA THR A 89 -12.93 0.98 -11.55
C THR A 89 -12.93 -0.19 -10.56
N LEU A 90 -12.05 -0.34 -9.57
CA LEU A 90 -11.23 0.61 -8.82
C LEU A 90 -10.20 -0.28 -8.07
N GLY A 91 -9.45 -1.02 -8.88
CA GLY A 91 -8.26 -1.80 -8.51
C GLY A 91 -6.96 -1.07 -8.87
N VAL A 92 -6.99 0.27 -8.82
CA VAL A 92 -5.91 1.24 -9.12
C VAL A 92 -5.52 1.30 -10.61
N ARG A 93 -5.43 2.53 -11.16
CA ARG A 93 -4.98 2.74 -12.54
C ARG A 93 -3.61 2.12 -12.77
N HIS A 94 -3.39 1.60 -13.97
CA HIS A 94 -2.02 1.38 -14.43
C HIS A 94 -1.29 2.73 -14.51
N MET A 95 -0.47 2.99 -13.50
CA MET A 95 0.42 4.14 -13.46
C MET A 95 1.77 3.78 -14.05
N ASN A 96 2.38 4.76 -14.72
CA ASN A 96 3.80 4.71 -15.02
C ASN A 96 4.65 5.11 -13.79
N LEU A 97 5.96 4.96 -13.90
CA LEU A 97 6.87 5.22 -12.79
C LEU A 97 6.78 6.69 -12.33
N ALA A 98 6.78 7.65 -13.26
CA ALA A 98 6.69 9.07 -12.93
C ALA A 98 5.42 9.41 -12.13
N GLU A 99 4.29 8.82 -12.49
CA GLU A 99 3.02 9.01 -11.78
C GLU A 99 3.08 8.42 -10.36
N LEU A 100 3.55 7.18 -10.20
CA LEU A 100 3.73 6.54 -8.88
C LEU A 100 4.63 7.34 -7.94
N LEU A 101 5.64 8.00 -8.50
CA LEU A 101 6.57 8.84 -7.75
C LEU A 101 5.90 10.12 -7.23
N THR A 102 4.99 10.70 -8.02
CA THR A 102 4.20 11.85 -7.61
C THR A 102 3.07 11.50 -6.63
N VAL A 103 2.69 10.22 -6.50
CA VAL A 103 1.84 9.78 -5.39
C VAL A 103 2.66 9.84 -4.12
N GLN A 104 2.40 10.88 -3.32
CA GLN A 104 2.91 10.96 -1.97
C GLN A 104 1.74 10.83 -0.99
N PRO A 105 1.83 9.88 -0.06
CA PRO A 105 0.90 9.80 1.05
C PRO A 105 1.15 11.02 1.95
N ALA A 106 0.10 11.74 2.34
CA ALA A 106 0.28 12.68 3.43
C ALA A 106 0.58 11.86 4.69
N ARG A 107 1.49 12.33 5.55
CA ARG A 107 1.80 11.70 6.86
C ARG A 107 0.58 11.48 7.77
N GLN A 108 -0.56 12.11 7.46
CA GLN A 108 -1.84 11.95 8.17
C GLN A 108 -2.85 11.07 7.41
N GLY A 109 -2.38 10.34 6.40
CA GLY A 109 -3.14 9.36 5.66
C GLY A 109 -4.02 9.89 4.52
N GLY A 110 -3.94 11.19 4.18
CA GLY A 110 -4.76 11.77 3.10
C GLY A 110 -3.99 11.99 1.80
N CYS A 111 -4.73 12.21 0.71
CA CYS A 111 -4.26 12.88 -0.50
C CYS A 111 -4.16 14.39 -0.25
N ASP A 112 -3.09 15.03 -0.72
CA ASP A 112 -2.83 16.47 -0.57
C ASP A 112 -3.02 17.27 -1.88
N ASN A 113 -3.49 16.63 -2.95
CA ASN A 113 -3.67 17.27 -4.26
C ASN A 113 -4.66 18.46 -4.19
N SER A 114 -4.09 19.67 -4.13
CA SER A 114 -4.83 20.91 -3.95
C SER A 114 -5.77 21.26 -5.11
N ASN A 115 -5.57 20.66 -6.29
CA ASN A 115 -6.33 20.93 -7.52
C ASN A 115 -7.41 19.87 -7.83
N CYS A 116 -7.69 18.95 -6.92
CA CYS A 116 -8.72 17.92 -7.13
C CYS A 116 -10.13 18.53 -7.18
N ALA A 117 -10.89 18.26 -8.26
CA ALA A 117 -12.23 18.85 -8.47
C ALA A 117 -13.26 18.38 -7.42
N VAL A 118 -13.09 17.17 -6.87
CA VAL A 118 -13.95 16.62 -5.82
C VAL A 118 -13.39 16.75 -4.41
N ARG A 119 -12.33 17.55 -4.25
CA ARG A 119 -11.61 17.80 -3.00
C ARG A 119 -12.51 18.06 -1.79
N SER A 120 -13.56 18.86 -1.94
CA SER A 120 -14.43 19.28 -0.83
C SER A 120 -15.33 18.17 -0.29
N ARG A 121 -15.47 17.05 -1.00
CA ARG A 121 -16.35 15.92 -0.66
C ARG A 121 -15.65 14.56 -0.64
N CYS A 122 -14.37 14.48 -1.04
CA CYS A 122 -13.59 13.25 -1.02
C CYS A 122 -13.14 12.90 0.41
N PRO A 123 -13.45 11.70 0.94
CA PRO A 123 -13.07 11.30 2.30
C PRO A 123 -11.54 11.17 2.48
N PHE A 124 -10.79 10.98 1.39
CA PHE A 124 -9.34 10.84 1.43
C PHE A 124 -8.60 12.17 1.31
N TYR A 125 -9.28 13.29 1.05
CA TYR A 125 -8.60 14.57 0.88
C TYR A 125 -8.29 15.24 2.23
N ARG A 126 -7.05 15.70 2.43
CA ARG A 126 -6.64 16.42 3.64
C ARG A 126 -6.70 17.93 3.46
N HIS A 127 -7.59 18.62 4.20
CA HIS A 127 -7.65 20.09 4.22
C HIS A 127 -6.90 20.67 5.44
N PRO A 128 -6.07 21.72 5.29
CA PRO A 128 -5.30 22.33 6.40
C PRO A 128 -6.13 22.90 7.56
N ILE A 129 -7.42 23.16 7.33
CA ILE A 129 -8.38 23.64 8.36
C ILE A 129 -9.16 22.46 9.00
N LEU A 130 -9.16 21.27 8.39
CA LEU A 130 -9.91 20.08 8.82
C LEU A 130 -8.97 19.02 9.42
N LEU A 131 -8.07 19.45 10.31
CA LEU A 131 -6.97 18.65 10.86
C LEU A 131 -7.36 17.38 11.65
N ASP A 132 -8.65 17.08 11.82
CA ASP A 132 -9.18 15.92 12.54
C ASP A 132 -10.28 15.20 11.70
N HIS A 133 -9.90 14.59 10.57
CA HIS A 133 -10.82 13.82 9.71
C HIS A 133 -10.64 12.30 9.89
N PRO A 134 -11.19 11.67 10.95
CA PRO A 134 -11.14 10.21 11.08
C PRO A 134 -12.07 9.52 10.08
N ASP A 135 -12.88 10.25 9.30
CA ASP A 135 -13.62 9.64 8.18
C ASP A 135 -12.66 9.06 7.14
N ALA A 136 -11.53 9.75 6.89
CA ALA A 136 -10.44 9.24 6.08
C ALA A 136 -9.89 7.94 6.70
N GLU A 137 -9.53 7.98 7.99
CA GLU A 137 -8.97 6.84 8.73
C GLU A 137 -9.91 5.61 8.76
N ILE A 138 -11.20 5.85 8.94
CA ILE A 138 -12.24 4.82 8.90
C ILE A 138 -12.33 4.23 7.50
N ALA A 139 -12.46 5.08 6.47
CA ALA A 139 -12.58 4.65 5.08
C ALA A 139 -11.34 3.84 4.67
N MET A 140 -10.14 4.40 4.86
CA MET A 140 -8.85 3.72 4.65
C MET A 140 -8.76 2.38 5.35
N GLY A 141 -9.16 2.35 6.62
CA GLY A 141 -9.19 1.14 7.41
C GLY A 141 -10.11 0.06 6.85
N LEU A 142 -11.23 0.44 6.24
CA LEU A 142 -12.11 -0.51 5.55
C LEU A 142 -11.45 -1.01 4.25
N PHE A 143 -10.79 -0.14 3.47
CA PHE A 143 -10.07 -0.55 2.26
C PHE A 143 -8.92 -1.51 2.55
N GLN A 144 -8.10 -1.18 3.56
CA GLN A 144 -6.99 -2.02 3.98
C GLN A 144 -7.47 -3.39 4.43
N ASN A 145 -8.44 -3.44 5.36
CA ASN A 145 -8.95 -4.71 5.88
C ASN A 145 -9.66 -5.54 4.80
N LEU A 146 -10.38 -4.91 3.88
CA LEU A 146 -10.97 -5.63 2.76
C LEU A 146 -9.88 -6.15 1.81
N THR A 147 -8.84 -5.37 1.52
CA THR A 147 -7.76 -5.82 0.62
C THR A 147 -6.98 -6.97 1.26
N THR A 148 -6.64 -6.85 2.54
CA THR A 148 -5.91 -7.89 3.27
C THR A 148 -6.74 -9.14 3.53
N SER A 149 -8.07 -9.09 3.47
CA SER A 149 -8.89 -10.32 3.54
C SER A 149 -8.74 -11.25 2.33
N PHE A 150 -8.09 -10.80 1.26
CA PHE A 150 -7.73 -11.63 0.09
C PHE A 150 -6.28 -12.14 0.15
N ILE A 151 -5.58 -11.97 1.27
CA ILE A 151 -4.29 -12.63 1.53
C ILE A 151 -4.51 -14.15 1.64
N ARG A 152 -3.62 -14.92 1.00
CA ARG A 152 -3.59 -16.38 1.09
C ARG A 152 -2.75 -16.83 2.28
N HIS A 153 -3.36 -16.82 3.48
CA HIS A 153 -2.72 -17.24 4.73
C HIS A 153 -2.34 -18.73 4.79
N ASP A 154 -2.83 -19.54 3.86
CA ASP A 154 -2.42 -20.93 3.69
C ASP A 154 -1.05 -21.08 3.00
N LEU A 155 -0.50 -19.99 2.48
CA LEU A 155 0.82 -19.92 1.85
C LEU A 155 1.78 -19.07 2.72
N PRO A 156 3.08 -19.39 2.74
CA PRO A 156 4.04 -18.66 3.56
C PRO A 156 4.24 -17.23 3.04
N PRO A 157 4.21 -16.21 3.93
CA PRO A 157 4.63 -14.86 3.59
C PRO A 157 6.16 -14.72 3.62
N LEU A 158 6.66 -13.64 3.02
CA LEU A 158 8.04 -13.17 3.14
C LEU A 158 8.11 -12.02 4.15
N HIS A 159 8.81 -12.22 5.25
CA HIS A 159 9.00 -11.21 6.29
C HIS A 159 10.29 -10.43 6.06
N ALA A 160 10.17 -9.19 5.59
CA ALA A 160 11.33 -8.31 5.31
C ALA A 160 11.79 -7.51 6.54
N GLY A 161 11.08 -7.60 7.67
CA GLY A 161 11.44 -6.87 8.87
C GLY A 161 11.40 -5.37 8.62
N ARG A 162 12.48 -4.64 8.94
CA ARG A 162 12.53 -3.20 8.71
C ARG A 162 12.79 -2.80 7.25
N LEU A 163 13.18 -3.76 6.40
CA LEU A 163 13.49 -3.55 4.99
C LEU A 163 12.23 -3.63 4.11
N GLY A 164 12.40 -3.54 2.79
CA GLY A 164 11.32 -3.68 1.80
C GLY A 164 10.48 -2.42 1.60
N GLN A 165 10.91 -1.28 2.13
CA GLN A 165 10.32 0.02 1.85
C GLN A 165 10.78 0.53 0.48
N PHE A 166 10.08 1.53 -0.06
CA PHE A 166 10.45 2.09 -1.36
C PHE A 166 11.92 2.55 -1.40
N ARG A 167 12.40 3.22 -0.34
CA ARG A 167 13.81 3.63 -0.22
C ARG A 167 14.77 2.45 -0.24
N ASP A 168 14.46 1.37 0.46
CA ASP A 168 15.31 0.17 0.52
C ASP A 168 15.50 -0.45 -0.88
N LEU A 169 14.41 -0.53 -1.66
CA LEU A 169 14.43 -1.05 -3.03
C LEU A 169 15.16 -0.13 -4.00
N GLN A 170 15.07 1.19 -3.81
CA GLN A 170 15.85 2.17 -4.58
C GLN A 170 17.35 2.02 -4.30
N LEU A 171 17.73 1.88 -3.03
CA LEU A 171 19.12 1.69 -2.61
C LEU A 171 19.70 0.40 -3.19
N TRP A 172 18.99 -0.72 -3.05
CA TRP A 172 19.40 -1.99 -3.65
C TRP A 172 19.66 -1.83 -5.15
N TYR A 173 18.71 -1.28 -5.91
CA TYR A 173 18.86 -1.11 -7.36
C TYR A 173 20.06 -0.24 -7.72
N GLY A 174 20.29 0.87 -7.00
CA GLY A 174 21.46 1.72 -7.19
C GLY A 174 22.78 1.00 -6.89
N PHE A 175 22.83 0.22 -5.81
CA PHE A 175 24.00 -0.54 -5.42
C PHE A 175 24.34 -1.66 -6.42
N GLU A 176 23.34 -2.34 -6.99
CA GLU A 176 23.59 -3.32 -8.06
C GLU A 176 24.14 -2.68 -9.35
N LEU A 177 23.89 -1.39 -9.56
CA LEU A 177 24.51 -0.61 -10.63
C LEU A 177 25.91 -0.07 -10.27
N GLY A 178 26.41 -0.37 -9.06
CA GLY A 178 27.70 0.13 -8.56
C GLY A 178 27.69 1.62 -8.22
N LEU A 179 26.52 2.17 -7.88
CA LEU A 179 26.34 3.59 -7.57
C LEU A 179 26.34 3.84 -6.05
N GLU A 180 26.60 5.09 -5.67
CA GLU A 180 26.50 5.54 -4.27
C GLU A 180 25.04 5.87 -3.88
N ASP A 181 24.77 6.01 -2.56
CA ASP A 181 23.43 6.27 -2.01
C ASP A 181 22.76 7.52 -2.61
N ASP A 182 23.53 8.60 -2.78
CA ASP A 182 23.06 9.88 -3.32
C ASP A 182 22.76 9.80 -4.83
N GLN A 183 23.26 8.76 -5.51
CA GLN A 183 23.04 8.48 -6.92
C GLN A 183 21.92 7.44 -7.14
N ALA A 184 21.66 6.58 -6.16
CA ALA A 184 20.71 5.47 -6.26
C ALA A 184 19.29 5.94 -6.62
N GLU A 185 18.83 7.03 -6.00
CA GLU A 185 17.51 7.61 -6.33
C GLU A 185 17.47 8.07 -7.79
N ALA A 186 18.44 8.88 -8.23
CA ALA A 186 18.48 9.39 -9.60
C ALA A 186 18.55 8.26 -10.64
N ALA A 187 19.28 7.19 -10.35
CA ALA A 187 19.38 6.02 -11.21
C ALA A 187 18.08 5.24 -11.31
N PHE A 188 17.41 5.00 -10.17
CA PHE A 188 16.09 4.35 -10.14
C PHE A 188 15.06 5.15 -10.96
N LEU A 189 15.14 6.48 -10.91
CA LEU A 189 14.26 7.38 -11.66
C LEU A 189 14.57 7.42 -13.16
N ALA A 190 15.85 7.30 -13.53
CA ALA A 190 16.32 7.35 -14.92
C ALA A 190 16.33 5.98 -15.61
N ALA A 191 16.03 4.92 -14.86
CA ALA A 191 16.01 3.55 -15.34
C ALA A 191 15.09 3.38 -16.55
N ARG A 192 15.55 2.56 -17.49
CA ARG A 192 14.83 2.25 -18.73
C ARG A 192 14.28 0.83 -18.77
N ASP A 193 14.66 0.00 -17.80
CA ASP A 193 14.10 -1.33 -17.61
C ASP A 193 12.81 -1.29 -16.76
N GLU A 194 12.11 -2.42 -16.70
CA GLU A 194 10.80 -2.51 -16.05
C GLU A 194 10.90 -2.68 -14.52
N LEU A 195 12.08 -3.02 -13.98
CA LEU A 195 12.22 -3.43 -12.58
C LEU A 195 11.88 -2.29 -11.59
N PRO A 196 12.38 -1.06 -11.75
CA PRO A 196 11.98 0.08 -10.91
C PRO A 196 10.49 0.37 -10.93
N LEU A 197 9.81 0.19 -12.07
CA LEU A 197 8.36 0.34 -12.14
C LEU A 197 7.65 -0.73 -11.29
N LEU A 198 8.08 -1.99 -11.38
CA LEU A 198 7.49 -3.09 -10.60
C LEU A 198 7.75 -2.91 -9.09
N LEU A 199 8.96 -2.52 -8.69
CA LEU A 199 9.30 -2.25 -7.28
C LEU A 199 8.51 -1.05 -6.72
N ALA A 200 8.33 0.00 -7.54
CA ALA A 200 7.48 1.13 -7.17
C ALA A 200 6.01 0.74 -7.05
N ARG A 201 5.49 -0.13 -7.92
CA ARG A 201 4.12 -0.66 -7.82
C ARG A 201 3.92 -1.46 -6.54
N LEU A 202 4.87 -2.32 -6.21
CA LEU A 202 4.83 -3.15 -5.01
C LEU A 202 4.82 -2.32 -3.71
N THR A 203 5.44 -1.13 -3.70
CA THR A 203 5.61 -0.33 -2.47
C THR A 203 4.83 0.98 -2.42
N LYS A 204 4.29 1.46 -3.55
CA LYS A 204 3.59 2.75 -3.63
C LYS A 204 2.18 2.69 -4.22
N ARG A 205 1.77 1.60 -4.87
CA ARG A 205 0.44 1.53 -5.53
C ARG A 205 -0.72 1.76 -4.55
N GLY A 206 -0.58 1.30 -3.30
CA GLY A 206 -1.55 1.49 -2.22
C GLY A 206 -1.62 2.93 -1.69
N ALA A 207 -0.64 3.78 -2.01
CA ALA A 207 -0.57 5.16 -1.52
C ALA A 207 -1.76 6.03 -1.95
N ILE A 208 -2.43 5.68 -3.06
CA ILE A 208 -3.61 6.40 -3.53
C ILE A 208 -4.78 6.24 -2.55
N TRP A 209 -4.84 5.12 -1.84
CA TRP A 209 -5.81 4.88 -0.78
C TRP A 209 -5.43 5.56 0.53
N GLY A 210 -4.28 6.24 0.61
CA GLY A 210 -3.91 7.08 1.73
C GLY A 210 -2.79 6.58 2.62
N TRP A 211 -2.03 5.53 2.27
CA TRP A 211 -0.82 5.16 3.02
C TRP A 211 0.34 4.76 2.12
N ALA A 212 1.47 5.44 2.30
CA ALA A 212 2.77 4.92 1.95
C ALA A 212 3.79 5.52 2.92
N ASP A 213 4.87 4.79 3.09
CA ASP A 213 6.09 5.17 3.77
C ASP A 213 5.99 5.97 5.10
N GLY A 214 5.73 5.23 6.19
CA GLY A 214 6.36 5.56 7.48
C GLY A 214 5.67 6.58 8.39
N GLY A 215 4.39 6.91 8.16
CA GLY A 215 3.54 7.63 9.13
C GLY A 215 2.96 6.72 10.23
N PHE A 216 2.00 7.25 11.02
CA PHE A 216 1.30 6.62 12.16
C PHE A 216 0.49 5.31 11.89
N GLY A 217 0.89 4.49 10.92
CA GLY A 217 0.09 3.39 10.38
C GLY A 217 0.92 2.52 9.44
N GLU A 218 1.45 1.48 10.03
CA GLU A 218 1.29 0.11 9.53
C GLU A 218 0.07 -0.01 8.58
N GLY A 219 0.25 -0.55 7.37
CA GLY A 219 -0.82 -0.71 6.39
C GLY A 219 -0.40 -1.19 5.01
N LEU A 220 -1.31 -1.07 4.06
CA LEU A 220 -1.16 -1.47 2.65
C LEU A 220 -0.20 -0.55 1.90
N LEU A 221 0.89 -1.08 1.34
CA LEU A 221 1.87 -0.31 0.55
C LEU A 221 1.61 -0.41 -0.95
N GLY A 222 1.39 -1.61 -1.47
CA GLY A 222 1.20 -1.85 -2.90
C GLY A 222 1.05 -3.33 -3.21
N TRP A 223 0.92 -3.65 -4.49
CA TRP A 223 0.76 -5.02 -4.95
C TRP A 223 1.22 -5.19 -6.39
N LEU A 224 1.41 -6.46 -6.77
CA LEU A 224 1.63 -6.93 -8.13
C LEU A 224 0.53 -7.91 -8.52
N ASP A 225 0.12 -7.89 -9.77
CA ASP A 225 -0.71 -8.94 -10.38
C ASP A 225 0.15 -10.15 -10.82
N PRO A 226 -0.43 -11.28 -11.28
CA PRO A 226 0.35 -12.46 -11.63
C PRO A 226 1.29 -12.24 -12.82
N ASN A 227 0.92 -11.39 -13.78
CA ASN A 227 1.79 -11.04 -14.91
C ASN A 227 2.95 -10.16 -14.44
N GLU A 228 2.68 -9.21 -13.55
CA GLU A 228 3.71 -8.39 -12.92
C GLU A 228 4.66 -9.21 -12.03
N CYS A 229 4.17 -10.28 -11.37
CA CYS A 229 5.01 -11.26 -10.68
C CYS A 229 5.95 -12.00 -11.65
N TRP A 230 5.47 -12.37 -12.83
CA TRP A 230 6.32 -12.98 -13.88
C TRP A 230 7.40 -12.01 -14.36
N GLN A 231 7.02 -10.76 -14.69
CA GLN A 231 7.97 -9.72 -15.10
C GLN A 231 9.02 -9.45 -14.01
N MET A 232 8.59 -9.43 -12.74
CA MET A 232 9.49 -9.25 -11.59
C MET A 232 10.49 -10.41 -11.49
N ALA A 233 10.02 -11.65 -11.60
CA ALA A 233 10.88 -12.82 -11.55
C ALA A 233 11.92 -12.81 -12.70
N GLU A 234 11.49 -12.54 -13.93
CA GLU A 234 12.41 -12.46 -15.08
C GLU A 234 13.42 -11.31 -14.94
N ALA A 235 12.97 -10.14 -14.47
CA ALA A 235 13.86 -9.01 -14.26
C ALA A 235 14.90 -9.29 -13.19
N LEU A 236 14.54 -10.00 -12.11
CA LEU A 236 15.44 -10.36 -11.02
C LEU A 236 16.42 -11.48 -11.39
N ASP A 237 16.07 -12.38 -12.31
CA ASP A 237 16.96 -13.46 -12.75
C ASP A 237 18.23 -12.95 -13.47
N VAL A 238 18.24 -11.69 -13.93
CA VAL A 238 19.42 -11.04 -14.55
C VAL A 238 20.42 -10.56 -13.49
N TYR A 239 19.98 -10.38 -12.25
CA TYR A 239 20.83 -9.94 -11.15
C TYR A 239 21.40 -11.17 -10.44
N ASP A 240 22.72 -11.23 -10.30
CA ASP A 240 23.35 -12.24 -9.46
C ASP A 240 23.18 -11.87 -7.98
N VAL A 241 21.96 -12.05 -7.49
CA VAL A 241 21.59 -11.86 -6.07
C VAL A 241 22.32 -12.83 -5.14
N SER A 242 23.09 -13.78 -5.69
CA SER A 242 23.89 -14.76 -4.95
C SER A 242 25.40 -14.46 -4.91
N ALA A 243 25.88 -13.45 -5.62
CA ALA A 243 27.30 -13.11 -5.70
C ALA A 243 27.86 -12.58 -4.36
N GLU A 244 29.02 -13.11 -3.95
CA GLU A 244 29.80 -12.61 -2.81
C GLU A 244 30.17 -11.12 -2.99
N LEU A 245 30.16 -10.37 -1.88
CA LEU A 245 30.45 -8.94 -1.85
C LEU A 245 31.91 -8.64 -2.26
N PRO A 246 32.16 -7.65 -3.13
CA PRO A 246 33.45 -6.99 -3.16
C PRO A 246 33.64 -6.24 -1.83
N GLU A 247 34.77 -6.46 -1.16
CA GLU A 247 35.15 -5.67 0.02
C GLU A 247 35.30 -4.19 -0.37
N LEU A 248 34.51 -3.26 0.20
CA LEU A 248 34.89 -1.84 0.44
C LEU A 248 33.87 -1.03 1.29
N PHE A 249 34.36 0.12 1.76
CA PHE A 249 34.09 0.97 2.95
C PHE A 249 32.74 1.75 3.09
N ASP A 250 32.45 2.10 4.36
CA ASP A 250 31.28 2.75 5.02
C ASP A 250 31.14 4.29 4.81
N PRO A 251 29.93 4.93 4.83
CA PRO A 251 29.14 5.24 6.06
C PRO A 251 27.61 5.06 5.87
N TYR A 252 27.15 3.81 5.79
CA TYR A 252 25.84 3.22 6.11
C TYR A 252 25.99 1.72 5.81
N ASP A 253 26.94 1.10 6.52
CA ASP A 253 27.58 -0.21 6.31
C ASP A 253 26.96 -1.04 5.17
N GLN A 254 27.32 -0.71 3.94
CA GLN A 254 26.85 -1.43 2.74
C GLN A 254 27.19 -2.93 2.84
N ALA A 255 28.23 -3.29 3.61
CA ALA A 255 28.59 -4.66 3.91
C ALA A 255 27.54 -5.43 4.74
N VAL A 256 26.60 -4.75 5.41
CA VAL A 256 25.52 -5.36 6.19
C VAL A 256 24.18 -5.24 5.45
N VAL A 257 23.86 -4.05 4.92
CA VAL A 257 22.55 -3.80 4.33
C VAL A 257 22.41 -4.41 2.93
N LEU A 258 23.47 -4.37 2.10
CA LEU A 258 23.39 -4.91 0.74
C LEU A 258 23.18 -6.43 0.72
N PRO A 259 23.86 -7.25 1.55
CA PRO A 259 23.53 -8.68 1.67
C PRO A 259 22.10 -8.95 2.09
N GLU A 260 21.59 -8.22 3.08
CA GLU A 260 20.20 -8.37 3.54
C GLU A 260 19.20 -7.98 2.43
N LEU A 261 19.50 -6.92 1.67
CA LEU A 261 18.70 -6.53 0.51
C LEU A 261 18.79 -7.56 -0.62
N ARG A 262 19.97 -8.11 -0.92
CA ARG A 262 20.13 -9.18 -1.91
C ARG A 262 19.37 -10.45 -1.52
N GLN A 263 19.47 -10.84 -0.24
CA GLN A 263 18.68 -11.95 0.30
C GLN A 263 17.19 -11.66 0.16
N LEU A 264 16.74 -10.46 0.54
CA LEU A 264 15.35 -10.05 0.35
C LEU A 264 14.92 -10.13 -1.12
N MET A 265 15.75 -9.69 -2.07
CA MET A 265 15.44 -9.75 -3.49
C MET A 265 15.42 -11.17 -4.04
N ALA A 266 16.31 -12.05 -3.57
CA ALA A 266 16.29 -13.48 -3.90
C ALA A 266 15.01 -14.15 -3.38
N GLU A 267 14.65 -13.89 -2.12
CA GLU A 267 13.42 -14.41 -1.51
C GLU A 267 12.16 -13.84 -2.17
N LEU A 268 12.19 -12.57 -2.59
CA LEU A 268 11.11 -11.94 -3.35
C LEU A 268 10.97 -12.54 -4.76
N SER A 269 12.07 -12.87 -5.42
CA SER A 269 12.06 -13.58 -6.71
C SER A 269 11.42 -14.97 -6.56
N GLU A 270 11.81 -15.73 -5.54
CA GLU A 270 11.20 -17.04 -5.25
C GLU A 270 9.71 -16.93 -4.90
N LEU A 271 9.33 -15.92 -4.12
CA LEU A 271 7.92 -15.62 -3.83
C LEU A 271 7.15 -15.30 -5.12
N ALA A 272 7.71 -14.48 -6.01
CA ALA A 272 7.08 -14.11 -7.28
C ALA A 272 6.89 -15.32 -8.20
N LYS A 273 7.90 -16.20 -8.30
CA LYS A 273 7.81 -17.48 -9.02
C LYS A 273 6.74 -18.40 -8.42
N GLY A 274 6.70 -18.50 -7.09
CA GLY A 274 5.68 -19.26 -6.36
C GLY A 274 4.26 -18.75 -6.62
N CYS A 275 4.05 -17.44 -6.56
CA CYS A 275 2.76 -16.80 -6.82
C CYS A 275 2.32 -16.98 -8.28
N LEU A 276 3.23 -16.80 -9.24
CA LEU A 276 2.96 -17.02 -10.66
C LEU A 276 2.40 -18.42 -10.94
N ASN A 277 3.03 -19.46 -10.39
CA ASN A 277 2.60 -20.85 -10.56
C ASN A 277 1.18 -21.12 -10.04
N LEU A 278 0.70 -20.29 -9.12
CA LEU A 278 -0.62 -20.39 -8.50
C LEU A 278 -1.62 -19.37 -9.07
N GLY A 279 -1.21 -18.53 -10.03
CA GLY A 279 -2.03 -17.44 -10.56
C GLY A 279 -2.31 -16.33 -9.53
N LEU A 280 -1.42 -16.15 -8.56
CA LEU A 280 -1.54 -15.17 -7.48
C LEU A 280 -0.66 -13.94 -7.74
N GLY A 281 -1.04 -12.83 -7.11
CA GLY A 281 -0.23 -11.62 -6.98
C GLY A 281 0.61 -11.61 -5.70
N ILE A 282 1.31 -10.51 -5.47
CA ILE A 282 1.97 -10.21 -4.19
C ILE A 282 1.36 -8.92 -3.62
N LEU A 283 1.01 -8.92 -2.34
CA LEU A 283 0.57 -7.75 -1.59
C LEU A 283 1.62 -7.37 -0.55
N THR A 284 2.01 -6.10 -0.50
CA THR A 284 2.93 -5.60 0.53
C THR A 284 2.17 -4.87 1.61
N VAL A 285 2.36 -5.33 2.84
CA VAL A 285 1.77 -4.76 4.06
C VAL A 285 2.90 -4.41 5.02
N ARG A 286 2.70 -3.36 5.80
CA ARG A 286 3.58 -2.96 6.89
C ARG A 286 2.82 -3.15 8.19
N ASP A 287 3.30 -3.98 9.11
CA ASP A 287 2.63 -4.38 10.36
C ASP A 287 3.38 -3.90 11.62
#